data_AF-A0A1G8D5K1-F1
#
_entry.id   AF-A0A1G8D5K1-F1
#
_cell.length_a   1.000
_cell.length_b   1.000
_cell.length_c   1.000
_cell.angle_alpha   90.00
_cell.angle_beta   90.00
_cell.angle_gamma   90.00
#
_symmetry.space_group_name_H-M   'P 1'
#
loop_
_entity.id
_entity.type
_entity.pdbx_description
1 polymer ?
#
loop_
_entity_poly.entity_id
_entity_poly.type
_entity_poly.pdbx_seq_one_letter_code
_entity_poly.pdbx_strand_id
1 'polypeptide(L)'
;MKTEAETRKELIDAKLHKAGWDVNNLTQVSKEFDISVPLPDGVAEARTPYEGHQYSDYVLLGRDGKPLAVVEAKKSSKDASIGREQAKQYCYNIQKQNGGKLPFCFYSNGLEIFFWDLENYPPRKVVGYPTRDDLERFLYIREHRKRLADELINTAIAGRDYQIRAIRSVMEGIEKKQRNFLLVMATGTGKTRTCIALVDALMRAGHVERVLFNLWIELLYGNRD
;
A
#
# COMPACT_ATOMS: atom_id res chain seq x y z
N MET A 1 18.76 11.95 -22.50
CA MET A 1 18.30 11.75 -21.10
C MET A 1 16.85 12.15 -21.07
N LYS A 2 15.92 11.25 -20.67
CA LYS A 2 14.48 11.56 -20.70
C LYS A 2 14.14 12.65 -19.69
N THR A 3 13.34 13.62 -20.10
CA THR A 3 12.76 14.64 -19.23
C THR A 3 11.73 14.01 -18.28
N GLU A 4 11.28 14.78 -17.30
CA GLU A 4 10.26 14.32 -16.35
C GLU A 4 8.92 14.12 -17.04
N ALA A 5 8.54 15.04 -17.93
CA ALA A 5 7.35 14.93 -18.76
C ALA A 5 7.37 13.68 -19.66
N GLU A 6 8.50 13.36 -20.28
CA GLU A 6 8.65 12.11 -21.05
C GLU A 6 8.59 10.86 -20.17
N THR A 7 9.20 10.91 -18.98
CA THR A 7 9.14 9.81 -18.00
C THR A 7 7.70 9.54 -17.55
N ARG A 8 6.95 10.61 -17.25
CA ARG A 8 5.52 10.58 -16.90
C ARG A 8 4.71 9.92 -18.02
N LYS A 9 4.78 10.47 -19.22
CA LYS A 9 3.98 10.02 -20.38
C LYS A 9 4.31 8.59 -20.84
N GLU A 10 5.59 8.22 -20.91
CA GLU A 10 5.98 6.94 -21.50
C GLU A 10 5.96 5.78 -20.50
N LEU A 11 6.25 6.05 -19.22
CA LEU A 11 6.43 4.99 -18.22
C LEU A 11 5.32 4.99 -17.17
N ILE A 12 5.02 6.14 -16.58
CA ILE A 12 4.07 6.21 -15.47
C ILE A 12 2.63 6.08 -15.98
N ASP A 13 2.26 6.86 -16.99
CA ASP A 13 0.92 6.79 -17.61
C ASP A 13 0.63 5.39 -18.13
N ALA A 14 1.61 4.74 -18.78
CA ALA A 14 1.47 3.37 -19.26
C ALA A 14 1.23 2.35 -18.12
N LYS A 15 1.92 2.52 -16.98
CA LYS A 15 1.75 1.66 -15.81
C LYS A 15 0.43 1.93 -15.07
N LEU A 16 0.00 3.19 -15.01
CA LEU A 16 -1.31 3.60 -14.47
C LEU A 16 -2.43 3.01 -15.33
N HIS A 17 -2.33 3.14 -16.66
CA HIS A 17 -3.28 2.57 -17.61
C HIS A 17 -3.36 1.05 -17.50
N LYS A 18 -2.23 0.35 -17.34
CA LYS A 18 -2.21 -1.10 -17.10
C LYS A 18 -2.93 -1.50 -15.81
N ALA A 19 -2.96 -0.63 -14.81
CA ALA A 19 -3.72 -0.81 -13.57
C ALA A 19 -5.18 -0.33 -13.67
N GLY A 20 -5.64 0.06 -14.86
CA GLY A 20 -7.01 0.49 -15.13
C GLY A 20 -7.29 1.97 -14.85
N TRP A 21 -6.26 2.78 -14.61
CA TRP A 21 -6.39 4.23 -14.43
C TRP A 21 -6.28 4.95 -15.77
N ASP A 22 -7.34 5.64 -16.18
CA ASP A 22 -7.29 6.52 -17.34
C ASP A 22 -6.85 7.92 -16.93
N VAL A 23 -5.61 8.28 -17.30
CA VAL A 23 -5.00 9.58 -17.00
C VAL A 23 -5.67 10.75 -17.74
N ASN A 24 -6.49 10.49 -18.74
CA ASN A 24 -7.27 11.53 -19.44
C ASN A 24 -8.69 11.67 -18.87
N ASN A 25 -9.09 10.77 -17.97
CA ASN A 25 -10.36 10.84 -17.29
C ASN A 25 -10.21 11.54 -15.93
N LEU A 26 -10.65 12.78 -15.85
CA LEU A 26 -10.58 13.62 -14.65
C LEU A 26 -11.39 13.06 -13.46
N THR A 27 -12.32 12.14 -13.68
CA THR A 27 -13.05 11.45 -12.59
C THR A 27 -12.24 10.33 -11.94
N GLN A 28 -11.14 9.91 -12.57
CA GLN A 28 -10.25 8.87 -12.07
C GLN A 28 -8.89 9.45 -11.67
N VAL A 29 -8.35 10.36 -12.47
CA VAL A 29 -7.01 10.92 -12.28
C VAL A 29 -7.05 12.42 -12.48
N SER A 30 -6.70 13.17 -11.43
CA SER A 30 -6.39 14.59 -11.57
C SER A 30 -4.89 14.77 -11.74
N LYS A 31 -4.49 15.38 -12.85
CA LYS A 31 -3.10 15.83 -13.06
C LYS A 31 -2.92 17.21 -12.45
N GLU A 32 -1.73 17.49 -11.94
CA GLU A 32 -1.39 18.80 -11.38
C GLU A 32 -2.47 19.27 -10.38
N PHE A 33 -2.85 18.37 -9.48
CA PHE A 33 -3.89 18.67 -8.50
C PHE A 33 -3.39 19.78 -7.59
N ASP A 34 -4.14 20.87 -7.52
CA ASP A 34 -3.80 22.03 -6.72
C ASP A 34 -3.97 21.73 -5.23
N ILE A 35 -2.90 21.96 -4.49
CA ILE A 35 -2.78 21.73 -3.06
C ILE A 35 -2.45 23.07 -2.41
N SER A 36 -3.45 23.70 -1.78
CA SER A 36 -3.29 24.93 -1.01
C SER A 36 -2.43 24.73 0.27
N VAL A 37 -1.19 25.18 0.25
CA VAL A 37 -0.33 25.25 1.43
C VAL A 37 -0.52 26.58 2.17
N PRO A 38 -0.59 26.57 3.52
CA PRO A 38 -0.70 27.80 4.28
C PRO A 38 0.51 28.71 4.00
N LEU A 39 0.25 30.02 3.93
CA LEU A 39 1.30 31.02 3.76
C LEU A 39 2.22 31.03 5.00
N PRO A 40 3.50 31.42 4.83
CA PRO A 40 4.42 31.57 5.96
C PRO A 40 3.87 32.51 7.04
N ASP A 41 4.19 32.23 8.30
CA ASP A 41 3.77 33.07 9.44
C ASP A 41 4.17 34.54 9.22
N GLY A 42 3.19 35.44 9.29
CA GLY A 42 3.36 36.88 9.06
C GLY A 42 3.04 37.37 7.65
N VAL A 43 2.57 36.50 6.74
CA VAL A 43 2.11 36.89 5.40
C VAL A 43 0.58 36.72 5.31
N ALA A 44 -0.15 37.84 5.23
CA ALA A 44 -1.61 37.85 5.19
C ALA A 44 -2.20 37.47 3.82
N GLU A 45 -1.46 37.71 2.73
CA GLU A 45 -1.89 37.45 1.35
C GLU A 45 -0.72 36.93 0.50
N ALA A 46 -1.00 36.04 -0.45
CA ALA A 46 -0.01 35.48 -1.36
C ALA A 46 0.56 36.59 -2.26
N ARG A 47 1.89 36.73 -2.30
CA ARG A 47 2.59 37.73 -3.12
C ARG A 47 2.67 37.30 -4.58
N THR A 48 2.43 36.03 -4.88
CA THR A 48 2.27 35.50 -6.24
C THR A 48 1.12 34.50 -6.30
N PRO A 49 0.48 34.28 -7.46
CA PRO A 49 -0.59 33.29 -7.62
C PRO A 49 -0.17 31.84 -7.31
N TYR A 50 1.13 31.55 -7.27
CA TYR A 50 1.68 30.23 -6.95
C TYR A 50 2.18 30.12 -5.50
N GLU A 51 2.27 31.25 -4.78
CA GLU A 51 2.66 31.25 -3.38
C GLU A 51 1.47 30.76 -2.55
N GLY A 52 1.69 29.69 -1.77
CA GLY A 52 0.57 29.00 -1.13
C GLY A 52 0.01 27.82 -1.95
N HIS A 53 0.62 27.45 -3.09
CA HIS A 53 0.14 26.35 -3.92
C HIS A 53 1.25 25.33 -4.24
N GLN A 54 0.94 24.04 -4.12
CA GLN A 54 1.76 22.93 -4.58
C GLN A 54 0.95 22.07 -5.53
N TYR A 55 1.61 21.39 -6.47
CA TYR A 55 0.94 20.56 -7.46
C TYR A 55 1.48 19.14 -7.39
N SER A 56 0.60 18.19 -7.10
CA SER A 56 0.95 16.78 -7.24
C SER A 56 0.83 16.36 -8.70
N ASP A 57 1.80 15.58 -9.19
CA ASP A 57 1.78 15.08 -10.57
C ASP A 57 0.49 14.32 -10.90
N TYR A 58 0.04 13.43 -10.00
CA TYR A 58 -1.21 12.71 -10.13
C TYR A 58 -1.89 12.49 -8.79
N VAL A 59 -3.20 12.71 -8.75
CA VAL A 59 -4.09 12.25 -7.68
C VAL A 59 -5.07 11.23 -8.25
N LEU A 60 -5.03 10.02 -7.69
CA LEU A 60 -5.93 8.93 -8.02
C LEU A 60 -7.20 9.04 -7.18
N LEU A 61 -8.36 9.08 -7.83
CA LEU A 61 -9.67 9.34 -7.22
C LEU A 61 -10.48 8.06 -7.06
N GLY A 62 -11.20 7.95 -5.94
CA GLY A 62 -12.16 6.88 -5.68
C GLY A 62 -13.46 7.04 -6.47
N ARG A 63 -14.36 6.04 -6.37
CA ARG A 63 -15.69 6.15 -7.02
C ARG A 63 -16.51 7.32 -6.49
N ASP A 64 -16.24 7.72 -5.26
CA ASP A 64 -16.85 8.85 -4.57
C ASP A 64 -16.21 10.20 -4.93
N GLY A 65 -15.23 10.21 -5.84
CA GLY A 65 -14.48 11.40 -6.24
C GLY A 65 -13.46 11.89 -5.23
N LYS A 66 -13.24 11.16 -4.12
CA LYS A 66 -12.26 11.56 -3.10
C LYS A 66 -10.85 11.07 -3.45
N PRO A 67 -9.81 11.81 -3.04
CA PRO A 67 -8.42 11.36 -3.20
C PRO A 67 -8.14 10.04 -2.47
N LEU A 68 -7.79 9.00 -3.23
CA LEU A 68 -7.34 7.71 -2.69
C LEU A 68 -5.83 7.62 -2.60
N ALA A 69 -5.11 8.17 -3.58
CA ALA A 69 -3.66 8.15 -3.58
C ALA A 69 -3.05 9.32 -4.33
N VAL A 70 -1.83 9.67 -3.95
CA VAL A 70 -0.94 10.62 -4.62
C VAL A 70 0.17 9.85 -5.33
N VAL A 71 0.52 10.25 -6.54
CA VAL A 71 1.71 9.76 -7.25
C VAL A 71 2.62 10.93 -7.56
N GLU A 72 3.82 10.90 -7.01
CA GLU A 72 4.89 11.84 -7.29
C GLU A 72 5.89 11.25 -8.29
N ALA A 73 6.16 11.99 -9.36
CA ALA A 73 7.08 11.58 -10.40
C ALA A 73 8.45 12.28 -10.26
N LYS A 74 9.49 11.60 -10.72
CA LYS A 74 10.81 12.16 -10.97
C LYS A 74 11.34 11.67 -12.31
N LYS A 75 12.32 12.38 -12.87
CA LYS A 75 13.05 11.93 -14.08
C LYS A 75 13.59 10.52 -13.90
N SER A 76 13.52 9.68 -14.94
CA SER A 76 13.98 8.28 -14.89
C SER A 76 15.46 8.10 -14.53
N SER A 77 16.27 9.13 -14.74
CA SER A 77 17.69 9.19 -14.40
C SER A 77 17.98 9.54 -12.94
N LYS A 78 16.95 9.90 -12.16
CA LYS A 78 17.07 10.29 -10.76
C LYS A 78 16.50 9.18 -9.87
N ASP A 79 16.97 9.14 -8.63
CA ASP A 79 16.44 8.22 -7.63
C ASP A 79 15.00 8.63 -7.26
N ALA A 80 14.08 7.66 -7.24
CA ALA A 80 12.69 7.89 -6.89
C ALA A 80 12.54 8.43 -5.45
N SER A 81 13.43 8.06 -4.54
CA SER A 81 13.40 8.48 -3.13
C SER A 81 13.49 9.99 -2.93
N ILE A 82 14.00 10.75 -3.92
CA ILE A 82 14.02 12.22 -3.88
C ILE A 82 12.60 12.80 -3.78
N GLY A 83 11.60 12.14 -4.39
CA GLY A 83 10.18 12.55 -4.31
C GLY A 83 9.48 12.15 -3.02
N ARG A 84 10.13 11.39 -2.13
CA ARG A 84 9.47 10.77 -0.97
C ARG A 84 8.84 11.78 -0.01
N GLU A 85 9.57 12.82 0.38
CA GLU A 85 9.04 13.81 1.31
C GLU A 85 7.96 14.67 0.65
N GLN A 86 8.12 15.02 -0.63
CA GLN A 86 7.10 15.76 -1.38
C GLN A 86 5.77 14.98 -1.45
N ALA A 87 5.83 13.71 -1.86
CA ALA A 87 4.65 12.85 -1.91
C ALA A 87 3.94 12.72 -0.55
N LYS A 88 4.71 12.66 0.55
CA LYS A 88 4.18 12.65 1.91
C LYS A 88 3.46 13.97 2.25
N GLN A 89 4.09 15.12 1.99
CA GLN A 89 3.49 16.42 2.26
C GLN A 89 2.19 16.62 1.49
N TYR A 90 2.13 16.18 0.23
CA TYR A 90 0.91 16.22 -0.57
C TYR A 90 -0.25 15.43 0.04
N CYS A 91 0.01 14.23 0.54
CA CYS A 91 -1.02 13.44 1.21
C CYS A 91 -1.59 14.16 2.45
N TYR A 92 -0.73 14.74 3.28
CA TYR A 92 -1.15 15.48 4.48
C TYR A 92 -1.91 16.77 4.14
N ASN A 93 -1.45 17.50 3.13
CA ASN A 93 -2.08 18.74 2.73
C ASN A 93 -3.47 18.48 2.11
N ILE A 94 -3.60 17.46 1.26
CA ILE A 94 -4.89 17.03 0.70
C ILE A 94 -5.85 16.62 1.83
N GLN A 95 -5.39 15.84 2.81
CA GLN A 95 -6.22 15.46 3.96
C GLN A 95 -6.68 16.69 4.75
N LYS A 96 -5.80 17.67 4.94
CA LYS A 96 -6.10 18.90 5.68
C LYS A 96 -7.10 19.80 4.95
N GLN A 97 -6.99 19.91 3.62
CA GLN A 97 -7.84 20.77 2.80
C GLN A 97 -9.22 20.17 2.53
N ASN A 98 -9.26 18.94 2.02
CA ASN A 98 -10.50 18.30 1.58
C ASN A 98 -11.23 17.59 2.72
N GLY A 99 -10.55 17.44 3.87
CA GLY A 99 -10.99 16.55 4.94
C GLY A 99 -10.97 15.08 4.51
N GLY A 100 -11.37 14.20 5.43
CA GLY A 100 -11.49 12.77 5.17
C GLY A 100 -10.23 11.97 5.46
N LYS A 101 -9.97 10.95 4.64
CA LYS A 101 -8.98 9.91 4.92
C LYS A 101 -7.64 10.24 4.27
N LEU A 102 -6.55 9.95 4.98
CA LEU A 102 -5.20 10.17 4.47
C LEU A 102 -4.97 9.32 3.20
N PRO A 103 -4.69 9.93 2.04
CA PRO A 103 -4.43 9.19 0.81
C PRO A 103 -3.18 8.30 0.92
N PHE A 104 -3.12 7.25 0.12
CA PHE A 104 -1.90 6.47 -0.05
C PHE A 104 -0.86 7.26 -0.84
N CYS A 105 0.41 7.04 -0.54
CA CYS A 105 1.51 7.79 -1.13
C CYS A 105 2.30 6.89 -2.08
N PHE A 106 2.52 7.37 -3.31
CA PHE A 106 3.44 6.77 -4.27
C PHE A 106 4.49 7.78 -4.69
N TYR A 107 5.72 7.30 -4.88
CA TYR A 107 6.77 8.06 -5.53
C TYR A 107 7.52 7.16 -6.51
N SER A 108 7.80 7.67 -7.70
CA SER A 108 8.32 6.89 -8.82
C SER A 108 9.19 7.70 -9.76
N ASN A 109 10.17 7.03 -10.37
CA ASN A 109 10.93 7.56 -11.52
C ASN A 109 10.54 6.85 -12.83
N GLY A 110 9.37 6.22 -12.88
CA GLY A 110 8.89 5.41 -14.00
C GLY A 110 9.48 4.00 -14.05
N LEU A 111 10.70 3.77 -13.56
CA LEU A 111 11.32 2.43 -13.50
C LEU A 111 10.95 1.73 -12.20
N GLU A 112 11.16 2.43 -11.09
CA GLU A 112 10.84 1.96 -9.74
C GLU A 112 9.59 2.68 -9.22
N ILE A 113 8.75 1.95 -8.50
CA ILE A 113 7.58 2.50 -7.83
C ILE A 113 7.68 2.13 -6.37
N PHE A 114 7.53 3.11 -5.50
CA PHE A 114 7.38 2.88 -4.07
C PHE A 114 5.95 3.21 -3.65
N PHE A 115 5.40 2.37 -2.78
CA PHE A 115 4.12 2.57 -2.13
C PHE A 115 4.32 2.77 -0.63
N TRP A 116 3.65 3.77 -0.09
CA TRP A 116 3.69 4.15 1.31
C TRP A 116 2.27 4.35 1.83
N ASP A 117 1.89 3.50 2.79
CA ASP A 117 0.68 3.67 3.59
C ASP A 117 1.05 4.46 4.84
N LEU A 118 0.99 5.78 4.73
CA LEU A 118 1.40 6.72 5.77
C LEU A 118 0.72 6.38 7.11
N GLU A 119 1.48 6.54 8.20
CA GLU A 119 1.05 6.22 9.58
C GLU A 119 0.74 4.74 9.85
N ASN A 120 0.76 3.87 8.84
CA ASN A 120 0.44 2.45 8.99
C ASN A 120 1.60 1.53 8.63
N TYR A 121 2.29 1.70 7.50
CA TYR A 121 3.45 0.88 7.12
C TYR A 121 4.57 1.73 6.52
N PRO A 122 5.85 1.34 6.69
CA PRO A 122 6.95 1.99 5.99
C PRO A 122 6.82 1.82 4.46
N PRO A 123 7.46 2.71 3.68
CA PRO A 123 7.43 2.60 2.23
C PRO A 123 8.10 1.32 1.76
N ARG A 124 7.59 0.75 0.67
CA ARG A 124 8.15 -0.43 0.01
C ARG A 124 8.13 -0.30 -1.49
N LYS A 125 9.07 -0.95 -2.16
CA LYS A 125 9.06 -1.07 -3.62
C LYS A 125 7.92 -2.01 -4.06
N VAL A 126 7.20 -1.63 -5.11
CA VAL A 126 6.12 -2.40 -5.73
C VAL A 126 6.34 -2.50 -7.24
N VAL A 127 5.75 -3.52 -7.86
CA VAL A 127 5.93 -3.80 -9.29
C VAL A 127 5.05 -2.90 -10.17
N GLY A 128 3.89 -2.49 -9.66
CA GLY A 128 2.92 -1.68 -10.38
C GLY A 128 1.97 -0.96 -9.43
N TYR A 129 1.15 -0.09 -10.01
CA TYR A 129 0.09 0.59 -9.27
C TYR A 129 -1.06 -0.40 -8.99
N PRO A 130 -1.66 -0.36 -7.79
CA PRO A 130 -2.90 -1.06 -7.51
C PRO A 130 -4.05 -0.49 -8.37
N THR A 131 -5.06 -1.31 -8.61
CA THR A 131 -6.31 -0.87 -9.24
C THR A 131 -7.09 0.06 -8.29
N ARG A 132 -8.10 0.77 -8.80
CA ARG A 132 -9.01 1.56 -7.94
C ARG A 132 -9.65 0.71 -6.85
N ASP A 133 -10.13 -0.48 -7.21
CA ASP A 133 -10.76 -1.43 -6.28
C ASP A 133 -9.78 -1.92 -5.22
N ASP A 134 -8.50 -2.11 -5.58
CA ASP A 134 -7.47 -2.46 -4.61
C ASP A 134 -7.22 -1.34 -3.59
N LEU A 135 -7.14 -0.08 -4.04
CA LEU A 135 -6.94 1.05 -3.13
C LEU A 135 -8.14 1.26 -2.21
N GLU A 136 -9.36 1.16 -2.73
CA GLU A 136 -10.60 1.23 -1.93
C GLU A 136 -10.64 0.10 -0.89
N ARG A 137 -10.23 -1.11 -1.29
CA ARG A 137 -10.10 -2.24 -0.38
C ARG A 137 -9.02 -2.03 0.68
N PHE A 138 -7.86 -1.50 0.32
CA PHE A 138 -6.80 -1.20 1.30
C PHE A 138 -7.29 -0.16 2.32
N LEU A 139 -8.03 0.84 1.86
CA LEU A 139 -8.66 1.83 2.74
C LEU A 139 -9.67 1.17 3.68
N TYR A 140 -10.56 0.31 3.14
CA TYR A 140 -11.53 -0.42 3.94
C TYR A 140 -10.87 -1.27 5.03
N ILE A 141 -9.84 -2.05 4.69
CA ILE A 141 -9.08 -2.87 5.67
C ILE A 141 -8.43 -1.99 6.73
N ARG A 142 -7.85 -0.84 6.33
CA ARG A 142 -7.21 0.10 7.27
C ARG A 142 -8.19 0.59 8.35
N GLU A 143 -9.46 0.75 8.00
CA GLU A 143 -10.49 1.28 8.88
C GLU A 143 -11.25 0.23 9.69
N HIS A 144 -11.45 -0.96 9.13
CA HIS A 144 -12.36 -1.96 9.68
C HIS A 144 -11.66 -3.17 10.30
N ARG A 145 -10.32 -3.29 10.16
CA ARG A 145 -9.59 -4.38 10.80
C ARG A 145 -9.70 -4.31 12.33
N LYS A 146 -9.91 -5.47 12.95
CA LYS A 146 -9.96 -5.63 14.40
C LYS A 146 -8.56 -5.75 14.98
N ARG A 147 -8.41 -5.49 16.28
CA ARG A 147 -7.15 -5.74 16.98
C ARG A 147 -6.88 -7.24 17.02
N LEU A 148 -5.68 -7.65 16.61
CA LEU A 148 -5.28 -9.06 16.59
C LEU A 148 -5.07 -9.62 18.01
N ALA A 149 -4.84 -8.75 18.99
CA ALA A 149 -4.72 -9.15 20.40
C ALA A 149 -6.02 -9.82 20.92
N ASP A 150 -7.18 -9.39 20.42
CA ASP A 150 -8.49 -9.85 20.89
C ASP A 150 -8.99 -11.07 20.10
N GLU A 151 -8.32 -11.41 19.00
CA GLU A 151 -8.75 -12.48 18.10
C GLU A 151 -8.39 -13.87 18.66
N LEU A 152 -9.32 -14.82 18.64
CA LEU A 152 -9.10 -16.17 19.16
C LEU A 152 -8.54 -17.08 18.07
N ILE A 153 -7.54 -17.89 18.41
CA ILE A 153 -6.99 -18.90 17.50
C ILE A 153 -7.89 -20.13 17.55
N ASN A 154 -8.32 -20.62 16.39
CA ASN A 154 -9.15 -21.82 16.29
C ASN A 154 -8.31 -23.07 16.63
N THR A 155 -8.44 -23.56 17.85
CA THR A 155 -7.69 -24.71 18.38
C THR A 155 -8.08 -26.05 17.74
N ALA A 156 -9.25 -26.14 17.10
CA ALA A 156 -9.63 -27.30 16.29
C ALA A 156 -8.75 -27.42 15.03
N ILE A 157 -8.29 -26.29 14.48
CA ILE A 157 -7.34 -26.26 13.37
C ILE A 157 -5.91 -26.45 13.89
N ALA A 158 -5.47 -25.62 14.84
CA ALA A 158 -4.13 -25.66 15.41
C ALA A 158 -4.16 -25.47 16.94
N GLY A 159 -4.14 -26.57 17.68
CA GLY A 159 -4.32 -26.58 19.13
C GLY A 159 -3.07 -26.83 19.97
N ARG A 160 -1.92 -27.12 19.36
CA ARG A 160 -0.68 -27.38 20.13
C ARG A 160 -0.04 -26.06 20.55
N ASP A 161 0.52 -26.02 21.76
CA ASP A 161 1.10 -24.79 22.34
C ASP A 161 2.12 -24.09 21.45
N TYR A 162 2.97 -24.84 20.74
CA TYR A 162 3.92 -24.24 19.81
C TYR A 162 3.26 -23.64 18.56
N GLN A 163 2.14 -24.19 18.09
CA GLN A 163 1.38 -23.64 16.97
C GLN A 163 0.68 -22.35 17.40
N ILE A 164 0.05 -22.37 18.57
CA ILE A 164 -0.61 -21.20 19.15
C ILE A 164 0.41 -20.08 19.35
N ARG A 165 1.55 -20.37 19.98
CA ARG A 165 2.65 -19.39 20.17
C ARG A 165 3.15 -18.84 18.84
N ALA A 166 3.40 -19.70 17.86
CA ALA A 166 3.83 -19.29 16.52
C ALA A 166 2.84 -18.32 15.86
N ILE A 167 1.54 -18.64 15.89
CA ILE A 167 0.49 -17.78 15.32
C ILE A 167 0.42 -16.45 16.07
N ARG A 168 0.47 -16.45 17.41
CA ARG A 168 0.48 -15.23 18.23
C ARG A 168 1.66 -14.33 17.91
N SER A 169 2.87 -14.88 17.78
CA SER A 169 4.05 -14.10 17.44
C SER A 169 3.93 -13.41 16.07
N VAL A 170 3.32 -14.07 15.08
CA VAL A 170 3.06 -13.45 13.77
C VAL A 170 2.03 -12.33 13.89
N MET A 171 0.92 -12.57 14.60
CA MET A 171 -0.14 -11.57 14.81
C MET A 171 0.39 -10.31 15.51
N GLU A 172 1.22 -10.47 16.55
CA GLU A 172 1.89 -9.36 17.23
C GLU A 172 2.83 -8.58 16.31
N GLY A 173 3.58 -9.29 15.46
CA GLY A 173 4.47 -8.66 14.49
C GLY A 173 3.69 -7.87 13.43
N ILE A 174 2.52 -8.36 12.99
CA ILE A 174 1.64 -7.62 12.07
C ILE A 174 1.17 -6.31 12.70
N GLU A 175 0.78 -6.32 13.98
CA GLU A 175 0.42 -5.11 14.74
C GLU A 175 1.60 -4.13 14.83
N LYS A 176 2.82 -4.64 15.00
CA LYS A 176 4.08 -3.89 14.93
C LYS A 176 4.50 -3.52 13.50
N LYS A 177 3.61 -3.68 12.52
CA LYS A 177 3.80 -3.30 11.11
C LYS A 177 4.90 -4.06 10.39
N GLN A 178 5.25 -5.24 10.90
CA GLN A 178 6.11 -6.20 10.21
C GLN A 178 5.33 -6.90 9.10
N ARG A 179 6.01 -7.21 7.99
CA ARG A 179 5.40 -7.79 6.78
C ARG A 179 5.93 -9.17 6.42
N ASN A 180 7.13 -9.50 6.86
CA ASN A 180 7.81 -10.74 6.53
C ASN A 180 8.06 -11.52 7.82
N PHE A 181 7.71 -12.80 7.79
CA PHE A 181 7.82 -13.71 8.93
C PHE A 181 8.47 -15.00 8.46
N LEU A 182 9.39 -15.53 9.27
CA LEU A 182 9.99 -16.84 9.07
C LEU A 182 9.59 -17.76 10.23
N LEU A 183 8.83 -18.81 9.93
CA LEU A 183 8.46 -19.83 10.90
C LEU A 183 9.27 -21.10 10.64
N VAL A 184 10.13 -21.46 11.58
CA VAL A 184 10.94 -22.68 11.52
C VAL A 184 10.19 -23.80 12.25
N MET A 185 9.83 -24.84 11.52
CA MET A 185 9.03 -25.95 12.03
C MET A 185 9.47 -27.27 11.41
N ALA A 186 9.74 -28.28 12.25
CA ALA A 186 10.12 -29.61 11.79
C ALA A 186 9.02 -30.29 10.95
N THR A 187 9.39 -31.26 10.11
CA THR A 187 8.42 -32.05 9.34
C THR A 187 7.52 -32.85 10.28
N GLY A 188 6.24 -33.01 9.93
CA GLY A 188 5.24 -33.68 10.79
C GLY A 188 4.65 -32.81 11.92
N THR A 189 5.20 -31.63 12.21
CA THR A 189 4.69 -30.75 13.30
C THR A 189 3.44 -29.93 12.95
N GLY A 190 2.89 -30.13 11.74
CA GLY A 190 1.64 -29.49 11.33
C GLY A 190 1.79 -28.06 10.81
N LYS A 191 2.86 -27.77 10.05
CA LYS A 191 3.07 -26.49 9.33
C LYS A 191 1.82 -26.00 8.62
N THR A 192 1.18 -26.87 7.84
CA THR A 192 -0.04 -26.54 7.10
C THR A 192 -1.19 -26.14 8.02
N ARG A 193 -1.40 -26.87 9.13
CA ARG A 193 -2.45 -26.55 10.12
C ARG A 193 -2.19 -25.19 10.79
N THR A 194 -0.94 -24.91 11.15
CA THR A 194 -0.54 -23.61 11.70
C THR A 194 -0.82 -22.47 10.72
N CYS A 195 -0.44 -22.62 9.44
CA CYS A 195 -0.71 -21.60 8.41
C CYS A 195 -2.20 -21.37 8.19
N ILE A 196 -3.00 -22.45 8.11
CA ILE A 196 -4.47 -22.33 7.93
C ILE A 196 -5.10 -21.61 9.13
N ALA A 197 -4.72 -21.96 10.35
CA ALA A 197 -5.25 -21.31 11.55
C ALA A 197 -4.86 -19.82 11.64
N LEU A 198 -3.64 -19.47 11.20
CA LEU A 198 -3.21 -18.07 11.08
C LEU A 198 -4.08 -17.33 10.06
N VAL A 199 -4.27 -17.90 8.87
CA VAL A 199 -5.09 -17.28 7.81
C VAL A 199 -6.53 -17.09 8.26
N ASP A 200 -7.12 -18.11 8.88
CA ASP A 200 -8.47 -18.03 9.47
C ASP A 200 -8.58 -16.85 10.45
N ALA A 201 -7.66 -16.74 11.40
CA ALA A 201 -7.65 -15.65 12.37
C ALA A 201 -7.50 -14.27 11.68
N LEU A 202 -6.59 -14.13 10.72
CA LEU A 202 -6.39 -12.87 10.00
C LEU A 202 -7.60 -12.47 9.15
N MET A 203 -8.30 -13.44 8.55
CA MET A 203 -9.53 -13.20 7.78
C MET A 203 -10.68 -12.77 8.70
N ARG A 204 -10.89 -13.46 9.84
CA ARG A 204 -11.94 -13.11 10.81
C ARG A 204 -11.70 -11.75 11.49
N ALA A 205 -10.44 -11.37 11.65
CA ALA A 205 -10.03 -10.05 12.12
C ALA A 205 -10.06 -8.97 11.02
N GLY A 206 -10.33 -9.32 9.76
CA GLY A 206 -10.40 -8.37 8.64
C GLY A 206 -9.05 -7.80 8.18
N HIS A 207 -7.93 -8.46 8.50
CA HIS A 207 -6.59 -8.04 8.07
C HIS A 207 -6.25 -8.54 6.66
N VAL A 208 -6.84 -9.65 6.23
CA VAL A 208 -6.62 -10.23 4.90
C VAL A 208 -7.95 -10.72 4.32
N GLU A 209 -8.11 -10.59 3.01
CA GLU A 209 -9.28 -11.09 2.28
C GLU A 209 -8.89 -12.19 1.29
N ARG A 210 -7.70 -12.05 0.68
CA ARG A 210 -7.17 -12.99 -0.32
C ARG A 210 -5.80 -13.45 0.13
N VAL A 211 -5.59 -14.75 0.15
CA VAL A 211 -4.33 -15.38 0.53
C VAL A 211 -3.88 -16.31 -0.59
N LEU A 212 -2.64 -16.14 -1.02
CA LEU A 212 -1.97 -17.07 -1.92
C LEU A 212 -1.16 -18.05 -1.08
N PHE A 213 -1.48 -19.35 -1.19
CA PHE A 213 -0.72 -20.41 -0.54
C PHE A 213 0.07 -21.19 -1.59
N ASN A 214 1.39 -21.07 -1.55
CA ASN A 214 2.28 -21.80 -2.45
C ASN A 214 2.83 -23.03 -1.73
N LEU A 215 2.55 -24.22 -2.28
CA LEU A 215 3.12 -25.47 -1.83
C LEU A 215 3.94 -26.06 -2.98
N TRP A 216 5.20 -26.41 -2.72
CA TRP A 216 5.96 -27.26 -3.60
C TRP A 216 5.61 -28.72 -3.30
N ILE A 217 4.95 -29.38 -4.25
CA ILE A 217 4.73 -30.83 -4.21
C ILE A 217 5.80 -31.45 -5.09
N GLU A 218 6.92 -31.83 -4.49
CA GLU A 218 7.80 -32.81 -5.11
C GLU A 218 7.18 -34.18 -4.83
N LEU A 219 6.69 -34.80 -5.90
CA LEU A 219 5.90 -36.02 -5.81
C LEU A 219 6.70 -37.15 -5.20
N LEU A 220 6.08 -37.77 -4.20
CA LEU A 220 6.24 -39.15 -3.78
C LEU A 220 5.91 -40.12 -4.93
N TYR A 221 6.73 -40.13 -5.99
CA TYR A 221 6.84 -41.27 -6.89
C TYR A 221 8.19 -41.94 -6.62
N GLY A 222 8.27 -42.63 -5.48
CA GLY A 222 9.21 -43.73 -5.36
C GLY A 222 8.76 -44.83 -6.31
N ASN A 223 9.64 -45.21 -7.24
CA ASN A 223 9.51 -46.41 -8.05
C ASN A 223 9.07 -47.57 -7.17
N ARG A 224 7.91 -48.16 -7.49
CA ARG A 224 7.66 -49.55 -7.15
C ARG A 224 8.27 -50.36 -8.29
N ASP A 225 9.44 -50.92 -8.04
CA ASP A 225 9.87 -52.15 -8.71
C ASP A 225 9.18 -53.35 -8.01
#